data_AF-A0A2S8ZTR4-F1
#
_entry.id   AF-A0A2S8ZTR4-F1
#
_cell.length_a   1.000
_cell.length_b   1.000
_cell.length_c   1.000
_cell.angle_alpha   90.00
_cell.angle_beta   90.00
_cell.angle_gamma   90.00
#
_symmetry.space_group_name_H-M   'P 1'
#
loop_
_entity.id
_entity.type
_entity.pdbx_description
1 polymer ?
#
loop_
_entity_poly.entity_id
_entity_poly.type
_entity_poly.pdbx_seq_one_letter_code
_entity_poly.pdbx_strand_id
1 'polypeptide(L)'
;MITLVQRLERALARQQLQLTNRVLEANPVLFSLVDGVDAALIELIRDELGAEQFVSIAETLAAETFAAARATEQERQMLFSVFELRAQRLVEMRASGRLSMAQETSARPRLVDAVLDGLLPRYANWESIESPLDPVLVRLVVDWALEQPGFTREAETVYRRTDVTDLAVSLSGLLLAWLEGLPFTALAARAGVSIDVLLRIHAKLVLFDLVTLVEQAVAILQQHLTSEGVTLAPAVTSFPDFLRFGVSTAAARELMAKGVRHRAAAVKLGAHSAMSSPGNLLSLSTPWTIARDLLADTDTWLPRLGDLVYQRTVADVAIRRLI
;
A
#
# COMPACT_ATOMS: atom_id res chain seq x y z
N MET A 1 13.22 -11.86 15.64
CA MET A 1 14.03 -10.76 16.21
C MET A 1 15.52 -11.11 16.31
N ILE A 2 15.95 -12.15 17.05
CA ILE A 2 17.38 -12.54 17.15
C ILE A 2 18.09 -12.73 15.79
N THR A 3 17.44 -13.42 14.84
CA THR A 3 17.99 -13.63 13.49
C THR A 3 18.15 -12.31 12.71
N LEU A 4 17.34 -11.28 13.01
CA LEU A 4 17.44 -9.96 12.40
C LEU A 4 18.61 -9.17 13.02
N VAL A 5 18.81 -9.27 14.33
CA VAL A 5 19.97 -8.71 15.04
C VAL A 5 21.28 -9.31 14.51
N GLN A 6 21.34 -10.62 14.34
CA GLN A 6 22.50 -11.30 13.73
C GLN A 6 22.76 -10.90 12.28
N ARG A 7 21.72 -10.57 11.52
CA ARG A 7 21.84 -10.07 10.15
C ARG A 7 22.32 -8.63 10.13
N LEU A 8 21.83 -7.80 11.05
CA LEU A 8 22.27 -6.43 11.26
C LEU A 8 23.76 -6.39 11.60
N GLU A 9 24.19 -7.18 12.58
CA GLU A 9 25.59 -7.28 12.98
C GLU A 9 26.50 -7.66 11.80
N ARG A 10 26.11 -8.69 11.04
CA ARG A 10 26.84 -9.11 9.82
C ARG A 10 26.87 -8.02 8.76
N ALA A 11 25.80 -7.24 8.60
CA ALA A 11 25.73 -6.16 7.62
C ALA A 11 26.63 -4.98 8.03
N LEU A 12 26.57 -4.55 9.29
CA LEU A 12 27.40 -3.48 9.84
C LEU A 12 28.89 -3.83 9.77
N ALA A 13 29.26 -5.05 10.17
CA ALA A 13 30.65 -5.52 10.13
C ALA A 13 31.21 -5.58 8.70
N ARG A 14 30.40 -5.99 7.72
CA ARG A 14 30.82 -6.06 6.31
C ARG A 14 31.00 -4.70 5.66
N GLN A 15 30.23 -3.70 6.08
CA GLN A 15 30.21 -2.38 5.46
C GLN A 15 30.92 -1.30 6.29
N GLN A 16 31.47 -1.67 7.46
CA GLN A 16 32.07 -0.73 8.43
C GLN A 16 31.16 0.45 8.79
N LEU A 17 29.85 0.20 8.84
CA LEU A 17 28.86 1.23 9.15
C LEU A 17 28.64 1.36 10.65
N GLN A 18 28.49 2.59 11.13
CA GLN A 18 27.97 2.85 12.47
C GLN A 18 26.46 2.62 12.50
N LEU A 19 25.96 2.01 13.57
CA LEU A 19 24.53 1.83 13.78
C LEU A 19 23.87 3.20 14.04
N THR A 20 22.92 3.57 13.19
CA THR A 20 22.15 4.82 13.28
C THR A 20 20.72 4.59 12.80
N ASN A 21 19.78 5.47 13.16
CA ASN A 21 18.40 5.41 12.63
C ASN A 21 18.36 5.45 11.10
N ARG A 22 19.23 6.24 10.46
CA ARG A 22 19.36 6.29 9.00
C ARG A 22 19.72 4.92 8.42
N VAL A 23 20.66 4.20 9.05
CA VAL A 23 21.03 2.84 8.62
C VAL A 23 19.88 1.87 8.84
N LEU A 24 19.17 1.97 9.96
CA LEU A 24 18.01 1.12 10.24
C LEU A 24 16.88 1.31 9.22
N GLU A 25 16.59 2.56 8.85
CA GLU A 25 15.49 2.93 7.93
C GLU A 25 15.86 2.82 6.45
N ALA A 26 17.14 2.81 6.09
CA ALA A 26 17.59 2.60 4.70
C ALA A 26 17.68 1.12 4.30
N ASN A 27 17.61 0.18 5.26
CA ASN A 27 17.89 -1.23 5.02
C ASN A 27 16.63 -2.11 5.13
N PRO A 28 16.07 -2.60 4.00
CA PRO A 28 14.81 -3.35 3.98
C PRO A 28 14.79 -4.62 4.83
N VAL A 29 15.94 -5.28 4.95
CA VAL A 29 16.09 -6.52 5.74
C VAL A 29 15.81 -6.26 7.23
N LEU A 30 15.89 -5.01 7.66
CA LEU A 30 15.66 -4.58 9.04
C LEU A 30 14.26 -4.04 9.28
N PHE A 31 13.43 -3.83 8.25
CA PHE A 31 12.11 -3.21 8.41
C PHE A 31 11.22 -3.97 9.39
N SER A 32 11.21 -5.30 9.35
CA SER A 32 10.44 -6.06 10.35
C SER A 32 10.95 -5.90 11.79
N LEU A 33 12.24 -5.59 11.98
CA LEU A 33 12.78 -5.27 13.30
C LEU A 33 12.38 -3.86 13.71
N VAL A 34 12.62 -2.88 12.83
CA VAL A 34 12.32 -1.46 13.05
C VAL A 34 10.82 -1.27 13.30
N ASP A 35 9.98 -1.70 12.36
CA ASP A 35 8.53 -1.55 12.42
C ASP A 35 7.95 -2.28 13.66
N GLY A 36 8.54 -3.41 14.07
CA GLY A 36 8.12 -4.16 15.25
C GLY A 36 8.52 -3.50 16.58
N VAL A 37 9.73 -2.92 16.66
CA VAL A 37 10.17 -2.15 17.82
C VAL A 37 9.35 -0.87 17.93
N ASP A 38 9.17 -0.16 16.82
CA ASP A 38 8.39 1.07 16.77
C ASP A 38 6.95 0.84 17.24
N ALA A 39 6.29 -0.22 16.76
CA ALA A 39 4.94 -0.56 17.21
C ALA A 39 4.86 -0.78 18.73
N ALA A 40 5.80 -1.54 19.30
CA ALA A 40 5.84 -1.79 20.74
C ALA A 40 6.11 -0.51 21.56
N LEU A 41 6.98 0.38 21.05
CA LEU A 41 7.31 1.63 21.71
C LEU A 41 6.19 2.68 21.60
N ILE A 42 5.44 2.71 20.49
CA ILE A 42 4.29 3.60 20.29
C ILE A 42 3.17 3.30 21.28
N GLU A 43 2.98 2.04 21.69
CA GLU A 43 2.01 1.70 22.73
C GLU A 43 2.40 2.23 24.13
N LEU A 44 3.69 2.51 24.34
CA LEU A 44 4.23 2.94 25.63
C LEU A 44 4.43 4.45 25.73
N ILE A 45 4.56 5.14 24.60
CA ILE A 45 4.77 6.59 24.60
C ILE A 45 3.48 7.30 25.02
N ARG A 46 3.55 8.01 26.15
CA ARG A 46 2.49 8.88 26.67
C ARG A 46 2.98 10.32 26.64
N ASP A 47 2.05 11.26 26.51
CA ASP A 47 2.37 12.70 26.41
C ASP A 47 3.08 13.22 27.66
N GLU A 48 2.86 12.61 28.82
CA GLU A 48 3.48 13.00 30.09
C GLU A 48 4.89 12.43 30.29
N LEU A 49 5.35 11.49 29.44
CA LEU A 49 6.68 10.90 29.57
C LEU A 49 7.77 11.79 28.96
N GLY A 50 8.73 12.19 29.81
CA GLY A 50 9.95 12.87 29.36
C GLY A 50 10.80 12.00 28.44
N ALA A 51 11.64 12.63 27.60
CA ALA A 51 12.48 11.94 26.61
C ALA A 51 13.42 10.90 27.25
N GLU A 52 14.14 11.28 28.31
CA GLU A 52 15.07 10.39 29.02
C GLU A 52 14.35 9.20 29.66
N GLN A 53 13.18 9.45 30.27
CA GLN A 53 12.37 8.40 30.88
C GLN A 53 11.88 7.40 29.83
N PHE A 54 11.47 7.88 28.65
CA PHE A 54 11.02 7.02 27.56
C PHE A 54 12.15 6.14 27.01
N VAL A 55 13.36 6.69 26.85
CA VAL A 55 14.53 5.91 26.43
C VAL A 55 14.85 4.80 27.45
N SER A 56 14.81 5.11 28.75
CA SER A 56 15.01 4.10 29.81
C SER A 56 13.94 3.00 29.82
N ILE A 57 12.69 3.34 29.52
CA ILE A 57 11.61 2.36 29.33
C ILE A 57 11.91 1.46 28.12
N ALA A 58 12.40 2.03 27.01
CA ALA A 58 12.75 1.25 25.82
C ALA A 58 13.88 0.25 26.09
N GLU A 59 14.91 0.63 26.86
CA GLU A 59 15.98 -0.28 27.28
C GLU A 59 15.45 -1.43 28.15
N THR A 60 14.56 -1.11 29.10
CA THR A 60 13.91 -2.11 29.97
C THR A 60 13.10 -3.09 29.12
N LEU A 61 12.29 -2.58 28.20
CA LEU A 61 11.51 -3.40 27.27
C LEU A 61 12.43 -4.30 26.43
N ALA A 62 13.56 -3.77 25.94
CA ALA A 62 14.54 -4.53 25.17
C ALA A 62 15.06 -5.73 25.99
N ALA A 63 15.38 -5.52 27.26
CA ALA A 63 15.88 -6.54 28.18
C ALA A 63 14.86 -7.64 28.48
N GLU A 64 13.57 -7.31 28.49
CA GLU A 64 12.47 -8.26 28.72
C GLU A 64 12.08 -9.07 27.47
N THR A 65 12.63 -8.73 26.30
CA THR A 65 12.33 -9.51 25.09
C THR A 65 12.89 -10.93 25.16
N PHE A 66 12.15 -11.89 24.57
CA PHE A 66 12.65 -13.25 24.36
C PHE A 66 13.96 -13.30 23.54
N ALA A 67 14.19 -12.29 22.69
CA ALA A 67 15.42 -12.15 21.94
C ALA A 67 16.61 -11.86 22.86
N ALA A 68 16.47 -10.92 23.80
CA ALA A 68 17.50 -10.63 24.80
C ALA A 68 17.83 -11.85 25.66
N ALA A 69 16.81 -12.61 26.07
CA ALA A 69 17.00 -13.83 26.88
C ALA A 69 17.79 -14.94 26.19
N ARG A 70 17.85 -14.94 24.84
CA ARG A 70 18.56 -15.95 24.03
C ARG A 70 19.81 -15.41 23.33
N ALA A 71 20.13 -14.14 23.52
CA ALA A 71 21.23 -13.46 22.86
C ALA A 71 22.56 -13.72 23.58
N THR A 72 23.64 -13.71 22.81
CA THR A 72 24.99 -13.46 23.34
C THR A 72 25.09 -12.03 23.87
N GLU A 73 26.13 -11.74 24.66
CA GLU A 73 26.37 -10.39 25.19
C GLU A 73 26.38 -9.31 24.09
N GLN A 74 27.07 -9.61 22.99
CA GLN A 74 27.22 -8.70 21.86
C GLN A 74 25.89 -8.48 21.12
N GLU A 75 25.12 -9.55 20.88
CA GLU A 75 23.79 -9.46 20.27
C GLU A 75 22.80 -8.69 21.16
N ARG A 76 22.92 -8.85 22.48
CA ARG A 76 22.09 -8.14 23.46
C ARG A 76 22.41 -6.64 23.45
N GLN A 77 23.68 -6.27 23.45
CA GLN A 77 24.10 -4.87 23.33
C GLN A 77 23.58 -4.24 22.02
N MET A 78 23.70 -4.97 20.91
CA MET A 78 23.15 -4.52 19.62
C MET A 78 21.63 -4.31 19.70
N LEU A 79 20.89 -5.23 20.33
CA LEU A 79 19.45 -5.10 20.52
C LEU A 79 19.09 -3.86 21.35
N PHE A 80 19.84 -3.59 22.43
CA PHE A 80 19.62 -2.42 23.27
C PHE A 80 19.86 -1.13 22.50
N SER A 81 20.97 -1.04 21.74
CA SER A 81 21.24 0.11 20.88
C SER A 81 20.15 0.33 19.82
N VAL A 82 19.55 -0.74 19.29
CA VAL A 82 18.40 -0.61 18.37
C VAL A 82 17.20 0.02 19.09
N PHE A 83 16.81 -0.48 20.26
CA PHE A 83 15.69 0.07 21.02
C PHE A 83 15.93 1.52 21.43
N GLU A 84 17.14 1.85 21.88
CA GLU A 84 17.54 3.20 22.24
C GLU A 84 17.41 4.15 21.03
N LEU A 85 17.97 3.78 19.89
CA LEU A 85 17.87 4.58 18.66
C LEU A 85 16.42 4.76 18.21
N ARG A 86 15.60 3.71 18.26
CA ARG A 86 14.18 3.81 17.91
C ARG A 86 13.39 4.68 18.88
N ALA A 87 13.68 4.60 20.18
CA ALA A 87 13.06 5.46 21.18
C ALA A 87 13.41 6.93 20.94
N GLN A 88 14.69 7.23 20.70
CA GLN A 88 15.16 8.58 20.33
C GLN A 88 14.43 9.08 19.07
N ARG A 89 14.29 8.22 18.06
CA ARG A 89 13.57 8.57 16.83
C ARG A 89 12.11 8.95 17.07
N LEU A 90 11.39 8.18 17.89
CA LEU A 90 10.00 8.48 18.21
C LEU A 90 9.85 9.76 19.04
N VAL A 91 10.82 10.07 19.91
CA VAL A 91 10.89 11.35 20.64
C VAL A 91 11.06 12.52 19.67
N GLU A 92 11.96 12.42 18.68
CA GLU A 92 12.12 13.43 17.63
C GLU A 92 10.82 13.63 16.82
N MET A 93 10.16 12.52 16.46
CA MET A 93 8.88 12.58 15.75
C MET A 93 7.78 13.21 16.59
N ARG A 94 7.77 12.98 17.91
CA ARG A 94 6.84 13.65 18.82
C ARG A 94 7.06 15.15 18.85
N ALA A 95 8.32 15.60 18.93
CA ALA A 95 8.67 17.01 18.95
C ALA A 95 8.26 17.75 17.66
N SER A 96 8.19 17.05 16.53
CA SER A 96 7.75 17.60 15.23
C SER A 96 6.27 17.37 14.91
N GLY A 97 5.50 16.74 15.81
CA GLY A 97 4.09 16.37 15.56
C GLY A 97 3.91 15.21 14.57
N ARG A 98 5.00 14.61 14.06
CA ARG A 98 4.95 13.49 13.11
C ARG A 98 4.57 12.16 13.77
N LEU A 99 4.75 12.05 15.08
CA LEU A 99 4.34 10.85 15.81
C LEU A 99 2.82 10.68 15.86
N SER A 100 2.06 11.76 16.10
CA SER A 100 0.60 11.69 16.08
C SER A 100 0.09 11.28 14.70
N MET A 101 0.76 11.76 13.63
CA MET A 101 0.47 11.32 12.26
C MET A 101 0.61 9.81 12.10
N ALA A 102 1.71 9.21 12.59
CA ALA A 102 1.89 7.76 12.56
C ALA A 102 0.80 7.02 13.34
N GLN A 103 0.41 7.53 14.51
CA GLN A 103 -0.63 6.93 15.36
C GLN A 103 -2.02 6.99 14.72
N GLU A 104 -2.43 8.16 14.23
CA GLU A 104 -3.76 8.39 13.63
C GLU A 104 -3.96 7.60 12.33
N THR A 105 -2.89 7.40 11.57
CA THR A 105 -2.93 6.68 10.29
C THR A 105 -2.53 5.21 10.42
N SER A 106 -2.08 4.78 11.61
CA SER A 106 -1.44 3.47 11.83
C SER A 106 -0.29 3.18 10.84
N ALA A 107 0.33 4.23 10.30
CA ALA A 107 1.43 4.11 9.35
C ALA A 107 2.74 3.82 10.08
N ARG A 108 3.65 3.15 9.38
CA ARG A 108 5.00 2.92 9.88
C ARG A 108 5.71 4.27 10.08
N PRO A 109 6.35 4.54 11.22
CA PRO A 109 6.97 5.85 11.48
C PRO A 109 7.94 6.31 10.39
N ARG A 110 8.76 5.38 9.88
CA ARG A 110 9.69 5.64 8.77
C ARG A 110 9.02 6.08 7.46
N LEU A 111 7.73 5.80 7.26
CA LEU A 111 6.99 6.23 6.06
C LEU A 111 6.43 7.64 6.20
N VAL A 112 6.28 8.18 7.41
CA VAL A 112 5.74 9.53 7.61
C VAL A 112 6.62 10.56 6.90
N ASP A 113 7.92 10.56 7.19
CA ASP A 113 8.89 11.45 6.53
C ASP A 113 8.97 11.18 5.03
N ALA A 114 8.98 9.90 4.63
CA ALA A 114 9.04 9.52 3.22
C ALA A 114 7.85 10.06 2.41
N VAL A 115 6.67 10.22 3.04
CA VAL A 115 5.48 10.78 2.42
C VAL A 115 5.49 12.30 2.49
N LEU A 116 5.67 12.88 3.68
CA LEU A 116 5.58 14.33 3.88
C LEU A 116 6.71 15.10 3.20
N ASP A 117 7.94 14.58 3.25
CA ASP A 117 9.11 15.23 2.65
C ASP A 117 9.37 14.73 1.22
N GLY A 118 8.85 13.54 0.88
CA GLY A 118 9.16 12.86 -0.38
C GLY A 118 8.02 12.87 -1.40
N LEU A 119 6.80 12.47 -1.03
CA LEU A 119 5.66 12.32 -1.95
C LEU A 119 4.83 13.60 -2.06
N LEU A 120 4.40 14.14 -0.93
CA LEU A 120 3.52 15.30 -0.83
C LEU A 120 4.02 16.48 -1.70
N PRO A 121 5.31 16.88 -1.66
CA PRO A 121 5.77 18.05 -2.41
C PRO A 121 5.84 17.85 -3.92
N ARG A 122 5.70 16.61 -4.42
CA ARG A 122 5.78 16.31 -5.87
C ARG A 122 4.58 16.78 -6.66
N TYR A 123 3.46 17.03 -5.98
CA TYR A 123 2.23 17.42 -6.63
C TYR A 123 1.48 18.40 -5.75
N ALA A 124 1.13 19.56 -6.30
CA ALA A 124 0.51 20.62 -5.52
C ALA A 124 -1.00 20.43 -5.35
N ASN A 125 -1.67 19.83 -6.33
CA ASN A 125 -3.13 19.87 -6.46
C ASN A 125 -3.78 18.51 -6.21
N TRP A 126 -3.44 17.85 -5.10
CA TRP A 126 -3.92 16.50 -4.75
C TRP A 126 -5.46 16.38 -4.68
N GLU A 127 -6.16 17.49 -4.52
CA GLU A 127 -7.63 17.63 -4.51
C GLU A 127 -8.26 17.61 -5.92
N SER A 128 -7.46 17.76 -6.97
CA SER A 128 -7.94 17.93 -8.36
C SER A 128 -7.91 16.65 -9.21
N ILE A 129 -7.32 15.56 -8.74
CA ILE A 129 -7.20 14.32 -9.54
C ILE A 129 -8.58 13.66 -9.67
N GLU A 130 -9.12 13.64 -10.89
CA GLU A 130 -10.48 13.15 -11.15
C GLU A 130 -10.55 11.63 -11.37
N SER A 131 -9.44 11.01 -11.79
CA SER A 131 -9.44 9.63 -12.28
C SER A 131 -8.27 8.81 -11.74
N PRO A 132 -8.50 7.54 -11.34
CA PRO A 132 -7.40 6.63 -11.01
C PRO A 132 -6.56 6.25 -12.24
N LEU A 133 -7.06 6.53 -13.45
CA LEU A 133 -6.31 6.34 -14.71
C LEU A 133 -5.44 7.56 -15.06
N ASP A 134 -5.41 8.60 -14.21
CA ASP A 134 -4.53 9.74 -14.43
C ASP A 134 -3.06 9.26 -14.51
N PRO A 135 -2.39 9.41 -15.66
CA PRO A 135 -1.00 8.98 -15.82
C PRO A 135 -0.05 9.69 -14.86
N VAL A 136 -0.37 10.92 -14.44
CA VAL A 136 0.40 11.70 -13.48
C VAL A 136 0.34 11.03 -12.10
N LEU A 137 -0.86 10.65 -11.63
CA LEU A 137 -1.01 9.92 -10.36
C LEU A 137 -0.24 8.60 -10.38
N VAL A 138 -0.42 7.80 -11.44
CA VAL A 138 0.24 6.49 -11.55
C VAL A 138 1.76 6.67 -11.58
N ARG A 139 2.27 7.66 -12.31
CA ARG A 139 3.71 7.91 -12.39
C ARG A 139 4.28 8.40 -11.07
N LEU A 140 3.61 9.36 -10.40
CA LEU A 140 4.00 9.88 -9.09
C LEU A 140 4.15 8.76 -8.07
N VAL A 141 3.14 7.89 -7.98
CA VAL A 141 3.13 6.76 -7.05
C VAL A 141 4.23 5.76 -7.37
N VAL A 142 4.45 5.43 -8.65
CA VAL A 142 5.50 4.49 -9.06
C VAL A 142 6.90 5.03 -8.79
N ASP A 143 7.16 6.28 -9.15
CA ASP A 143 8.47 6.91 -8.94
C ASP A 143 8.79 7.00 -7.44
N TRP A 144 7.82 7.45 -6.63
CA TRP A 144 8.01 7.49 -5.17
C TRP A 144 8.18 6.09 -4.56
N ALA A 145 7.43 5.09 -5.02
CA ALA A 145 7.57 3.72 -4.54
C ALA A 145 8.96 3.15 -4.87
N LEU A 146 9.49 3.42 -6.07
CA LEU A 146 10.82 2.97 -6.50
C LEU A 146 11.98 3.68 -5.77
N GLU A 147 11.70 4.69 -4.96
CA GLU A 147 12.68 5.27 -4.03
C GLU A 147 12.65 4.60 -2.65
N GLN A 148 11.61 3.82 -2.34
CA GLN A 148 11.51 3.09 -1.09
C GLN A 148 12.42 1.85 -1.14
N PRO A 149 13.47 1.74 -0.30
CA PRO A 149 14.49 0.69 -0.44
C PRO A 149 13.94 -0.73 -0.51
N GLY A 150 12.84 -1.01 0.20
CA GLY A 150 12.21 -2.33 0.21
C GLY A 150 11.51 -2.66 -1.10
N PHE A 151 10.84 -1.67 -1.68
CA PHE A 151 10.11 -1.81 -2.92
C PHE A 151 11.06 -1.95 -4.12
N THR A 152 12.08 -1.09 -4.21
CA THR A 152 13.08 -1.12 -5.31
C THR A 152 13.76 -2.48 -5.38
N ARG A 153 14.19 -3.01 -4.23
CA ARG A 153 14.85 -4.32 -4.14
C ARG A 153 13.95 -5.46 -4.61
N GLU A 154 12.67 -5.40 -4.26
CA GLU A 154 11.71 -6.41 -4.71
C GLU A 154 11.39 -6.27 -6.19
N ALA A 155 11.24 -5.04 -6.69
CA ALA A 155 11.07 -4.74 -8.11
C ALA A 155 12.22 -5.33 -8.93
N GLU A 156 13.47 -5.04 -8.57
CA GLU A 156 14.67 -5.63 -9.20
C GLU A 156 14.68 -7.15 -9.16
N THR A 157 14.13 -7.74 -8.09
CA THR A 157 14.06 -9.20 -7.93
C THR A 157 13.03 -9.83 -8.84
N VAL A 158 11.81 -9.27 -8.93
CA VAL A 158 10.73 -9.84 -9.75
C VAL A 158 10.94 -9.60 -11.25
N TYR A 159 11.59 -8.50 -11.63
CA TYR A 159 11.99 -8.18 -13.00
C TYR A 159 13.33 -8.83 -13.41
N ARG A 160 13.98 -9.58 -12.51
CA ARG A 160 15.22 -10.26 -12.86
C ARG A 160 15.01 -11.21 -14.03
N ARG A 161 15.93 -11.15 -15.01
CA ARG A 161 15.91 -11.95 -16.26
C ARG A 161 14.75 -11.59 -17.21
N THR A 162 14.28 -10.36 -17.18
CA THR A 162 13.48 -9.78 -18.27
C THR A 162 14.34 -8.83 -19.10
N ASP A 163 13.86 -8.45 -20.28
CA ASP A 163 14.50 -7.44 -21.13
C ASP A 163 14.10 -5.99 -20.74
N VAL A 164 13.45 -5.83 -19.59
CA VAL A 164 12.98 -4.52 -19.10
C VAL A 164 14.15 -3.75 -18.50
N THR A 165 14.45 -2.60 -19.08
CA THR A 165 15.54 -1.72 -18.62
C THR A 165 15.05 -0.55 -17.77
N ASP A 166 13.83 -0.08 -18.01
CA ASP A 166 13.21 1.02 -17.25
C ASP A 166 12.03 0.48 -16.43
N LEU A 167 12.28 0.25 -15.14
CA LEU A 167 11.29 -0.29 -14.21
C LEU A 167 10.14 0.68 -13.98
N ALA A 168 10.40 1.98 -13.96
CA ALA A 168 9.37 2.99 -13.71
C ALA A 168 8.38 3.04 -14.88
N VAL A 169 8.88 3.13 -16.12
CA VAL A 169 8.04 3.11 -17.32
C VAL A 169 7.27 1.80 -17.44
N SER A 170 7.94 0.66 -17.24
CA SER A 170 7.29 -0.65 -17.30
C SER A 170 6.20 -0.80 -16.25
N LEU A 171 6.48 -0.44 -15.00
CA LEU A 171 5.51 -0.58 -13.91
C LEU A 171 4.34 0.39 -14.07
N SER A 172 4.56 1.65 -14.41
CA SER A 172 3.46 2.59 -14.68
C SER A 172 2.57 2.11 -15.83
N GLY A 173 3.16 1.59 -16.91
CA GLY A 173 2.41 1.04 -18.03
C GLY A 173 1.58 -0.19 -17.64
N LEU A 174 2.15 -1.08 -16.82
CA LEU A 174 1.44 -2.24 -16.27
C LEU A 174 0.29 -1.83 -15.36
N LEU A 175 0.48 -0.84 -14.48
CA LEU A 175 -0.56 -0.37 -13.56
C LEU A 175 -1.70 0.32 -14.29
N LEU A 176 -1.42 1.18 -15.28
CA LEU A 176 -2.46 1.78 -16.11
C LEU A 176 -3.29 0.70 -16.80
N ALA A 177 -2.62 -0.26 -17.43
CA ALA A 177 -3.29 -1.38 -18.11
C ALA A 177 -4.10 -2.27 -17.14
N TRP A 178 -3.60 -2.45 -15.92
CA TRP A 178 -4.31 -3.17 -14.86
C TRP A 178 -5.53 -2.39 -14.38
N LEU A 179 -5.44 -1.08 -14.19
CA LEU A 179 -6.58 -0.23 -13.81
C LEU A 179 -7.62 -0.14 -14.93
N GLU A 180 -7.19 -0.15 -16.21
CA GLU A 180 -8.05 -0.21 -17.39
C GLU A 180 -8.91 -1.48 -17.46
N GLY A 181 -8.62 -2.50 -16.64
CA GLY A 181 -9.40 -3.74 -16.64
C GLY A 181 -8.87 -4.81 -17.60
N LEU A 182 -7.67 -4.65 -18.18
CA LEU A 182 -7.14 -5.61 -19.16
C LEU A 182 -6.88 -6.99 -18.53
N PRO A 183 -7.08 -8.09 -19.29
CA PRO A 183 -6.77 -9.44 -18.81
C PRO A 183 -5.26 -9.67 -18.73
N PHE A 184 -4.82 -10.60 -17.87
CA PHE A 184 -3.40 -10.92 -17.67
C PHE A 184 -2.64 -11.27 -18.96
N THR A 185 -3.30 -11.92 -19.93
CA THR A 185 -2.68 -12.21 -21.23
C THR A 185 -2.33 -10.94 -22.01
N ALA A 186 -3.21 -9.94 -22.01
CA ALA A 186 -2.95 -8.65 -22.66
C ALA A 186 -1.91 -7.82 -21.89
N LEU A 187 -1.93 -7.89 -20.56
CA LEU A 187 -0.92 -7.25 -19.71
C LEU A 187 0.48 -7.80 -19.98
N ALA A 188 0.62 -9.13 -20.07
CA ALA A 188 1.90 -9.80 -20.30
C ALA A 188 2.48 -9.40 -21.65
N ALA A 189 1.63 -9.41 -22.69
CA ALA A 189 2.00 -8.97 -24.03
C ALA A 189 2.43 -7.49 -24.05
N ARG A 190 1.67 -6.59 -23.41
CA ARG A 190 1.99 -5.16 -23.35
C ARG A 190 3.26 -4.85 -22.56
N ALA A 191 3.54 -5.62 -21.51
CA ALA A 191 4.75 -5.48 -20.70
C ALA A 191 5.97 -6.20 -21.29
N GLY A 192 5.82 -6.96 -22.38
CA GLY A 192 6.94 -7.70 -23.00
C GLY A 192 7.50 -8.80 -22.10
N VAL A 193 6.68 -9.40 -21.23
CA VAL A 193 7.10 -10.46 -20.30
C VAL A 193 6.23 -11.70 -20.46
N SER A 194 6.71 -12.86 -19.98
CA SER A 194 5.89 -14.07 -19.93
C SER A 194 4.75 -13.92 -18.91
N ILE A 195 3.69 -14.71 -19.08
CA ILE A 195 2.55 -14.70 -18.15
C ILE A 195 2.97 -15.06 -16.72
N ASP A 196 3.90 -15.99 -16.54
CA ASP A 196 4.42 -16.39 -15.22
C ASP A 196 5.17 -15.24 -14.54
N VAL A 197 5.97 -14.50 -15.31
CA VAL A 197 6.66 -13.31 -14.82
C VAL A 197 5.66 -12.22 -14.45
N LEU A 198 4.65 -11.98 -15.28
CA LEU A 198 3.58 -11.04 -14.98
C LEU A 198 2.85 -11.41 -13.68
N LEU A 199 2.45 -12.67 -13.52
CA LEU A 199 1.71 -13.12 -12.33
C LEU A 199 2.55 -12.95 -11.07
N ARG A 200 3.87 -13.16 -11.15
CA ARG A 200 4.81 -12.89 -10.06
C ARG A 200 4.90 -11.39 -9.75
N ILE A 201 5.08 -10.54 -10.76
CA ILE A 201 5.10 -9.08 -10.59
C ILE A 201 3.78 -8.62 -9.95
N HIS A 202 2.66 -9.05 -10.48
CA HIS A 202 1.34 -8.66 -10.00
C HIS A 202 1.10 -9.13 -8.55
N ALA A 203 1.32 -10.40 -8.24
CA ALA A 203 1.02 -10.95 -6.91
C ALA A 203 1.95 -10.39 -5.83
N LYS A 204 3.25 -10.28 -6.11
CA LYS A 204 4.24 -9.88 -5.10
C LYS A 204 4.47 -8.37 -5.06
N LEU A 205 4.68 -7.75 -6.21
CA LEU A 205 5.04 -6.34 -6.25
C LEU A 205 3.79 -5.44 -6.22
N VAL A 206 2.78 -5.73 -7.05
CA VAL A 206 1.59 -4.86 -7.14
C VAL A 206 0.66 -5.08 -5.95
N LEU A 207 0.12 -6.29 -5.77
CA LEU A 207 -0.92 -6.53 -4.77
C LEU A 207 -0.43 -6.51 -3.32
N PHE A 208 0.84 -6.87 -3.08
CA PHE A 208 1.38 -6.94 -1.73
C PHE A 208 2.18 -5.68 -1.39
N ASP A 209 3.32 -5.44 -2.05
CA ASP A 209 4.19 -4.33 -1.65
C ASP A 209 3.64 -2.96 -2.03
N LEU A 210 3.21 -2.76 -3.28
CA LEU A 210 2.76 -1.46 -3.77
C LEU A 210 1.46 -1.03 -3.10
N VAL A 211 0.43 -1.89 -3.11
CA VAL A 211 -0.86 -1.58 -2.46
C VAL A 211 -0.65 -1.21 -0.99
N THR A 212 0.20 -1.93 -0.25
CA THR A 212 0.49 -1.63 1.16
C THR A 212 1.19 -0.28 1.34
N LEU A 213 2.15 0.06 0.47
CA LEU A 213 2.83 1.35 0.51
C LEU A 213 1.89 2.50 0.16
N VAL A 214 1.08 2.33 -0.88
CA VAL A 214 0.12 3.34 -1.33
C VAL A 214 -0.98 3.55 -0.30
N GLU A 215 -1.46 2.51 0.37
CA GLU A 215 -2.45 2.61 1.44
C GLU A 215 -1.95 3.49 2.59
N GLN A 216 -0.72 3.24 3.08
CA GLN A 216 -0.12 4.07 4.13
C GLN A 216 0.16 5.50 3.64
N ALA A 217 0.65 5.66 2.41
CA ALA A 217 0.92 6.97 1.84
C ALA A 217 -0.35 7.81 1.70
N VAL A 218 -1.43 7.24 1.18
CA VAL A 218 -2.72 7.91 1.05
C VAL A 218 -3.30 8.26 2.42
N ALA A 219 -3.18 7.39 3.42
CA ALA A 219 -3.62 7.70 4.79
C ALA A 219 -2.87 8.91 5.38
N ILE A 220 -1.54 8.94 5.23
CA ILE A 220 -0.71 10.08 5.67
C ILE A 220 -1.07 11.36 4.92
N LEU A 221 -1.17 11.32 3.58
CA LEU A 221 -1.55 12.47 2.76
C LEU A 221 -2.93 13.01 3.16
N GLN A 222 -3.92 12.12 3.29
CA GLN A 222 -5.28 12.48 3.69
C GLN A 222 -5.27 13.17 5.04
N GLN A 223 -4.59 12.61 6.04
CA GLN A 223 -4.56 13.17 7.38
C GLN A 223 -3.87 14.54 7.42
N HIS A 224 -2.72 14.66 6.75
CA HIS A 224 -1.97 15.90 6.68
C HIS A 224 -2.77 17.00 5.96
N LEU A 225 -3.27 16.74 4.75
CA LEU A 225 -4.04 17.72 3.97
C LEU A 225 -5.32 18.13 4.70
N THR A 226 -6.01 17.19 5.37
CA THR A 226 -7.21 17.50 6.16
C THR A 226 -6.89 18.44 7.32
N SER A 227 -5.71 18.30 7.96
CA SER A 227 -5.25 19.21 9.00
C SER A 227 -4.97 20.64 8.48
N GLU A 228 -4.70 20.78 7.18
CA GLU A 228 -4.53 22.06 6.48
C GLU A 228 -5.84 22.57 5.83
N GLY A 229 -6.96 21.88 6.03
CA GLY A 229 -8.26 22.23 5.46
C GLY A 229 -8.44 21.84 3.98
N VAL A 230 -7.54 21.02 3.42
CA VAL A 230 -7.60 20.52 2.05
C VAL A 230 -8.17 19.09 2.06
N THR A 231 -9.18 18.84 1.21
CA THR A 231 -9.75 17.50 1.05
C THR A 231 -9.10 16.79 -0.14
N LEU A 232 -8.49 15.64 0.12
CA LEU A 232 -7.90 14.81 -0.93
C LEU A 232 -8.95 14.33 -1.94
N ALA A 233 -8.59 14.26 -3.23
CA ALA A 233 -9.54 13.85 -4.26
C ALA A 233 -10.00 12.39 -4.07
N PRO A 234 -11.29 12.05 -4.32
CA PRO A 234 -11.79 10.69 -4.14
C PRO A 234 -11.03 9.62 -4.94
N ALA A 235 -10.50 9.98 -6.12
CA ALA A 235 -9.69 9.09 -6.95
C ALA A 235 -8.38 8.70 -6.26
N VAL A 236 -7.77 9.61 -5.48
CA VAL A 236 -6.54 9.37 -4.72
C VAL A 236 -6.86 8.64 -3.42
N THR A 237 -7.88 9.09 -2.66
CA THR A 237 -8.32 8.42 -1.41
C THR A 237 -8.67 6.96 -1.65
N SER A 238 -9.34 6.65 -2.76
CA SER A 238 -9.72 5.27 -3.14
C SER A 238 -8.69 4.56 -4.02
N PHE A 239 -7.52 5.16 -4.29
CA PHE A 239 -6.52 4.59 -5.18
C PHE A 239 -6.00 3.21 -4.75
N PRO A 240 -5.77 2.93 -3.44
CA PRO A 240 -5.39 1.59 -2.99
C PRO A 240 -6.40 0.52 -3.41
N ASP A 241 -7.69 0.81 -3.34
CA ASP A 241 -8.76 -0.12 -3.74
C ASP A 241 -8.83 -0.30 -5.26
N PHE A 242 -8.67 0.79 -6.03
CA PHE A 242 -8.59 0.71 -7.48
C PHE A 242 -7.42 -0.19 -7.93
N LEU A 243 -6.25 -0.02 -7.30
CA LEU A 243 -5.08 -0.88 -7.52
C LEU A 243 -5.32 -2.33 -7.09
N ARG A 244 -5.92 -2.55 -5.90
CA ARG A 244 -6.21 -3.89 -5.38
C ARG A 244 -7.15 -4.68 -6.29
N PHE A 245 -8.18 -4.02 -6.81
CA PHE A 245 -9.19 -4.68 -7.66
C PHE A 245 -8.87 -4.64 -9.15
N GLY A 246 -7.98 -3.75 -9.60
CA GLY A 246 -7.66 -3.56 -11.02
C GLY A 246 -8.83 -3.03 -11.81
N VAL A 247 -9.48 -1.99 -11.29
CA VAL A 247 -10.66 -1.37 -11.90
C VAL A 247 -10.50 0.15 -11.91
N SER A 248 -11.19 0.83 -12.82
CA SER A 248 -11.05 2.28 -13.03
C SER A 248 -12.28 3.09 -12.61
N THR A 249 -13.43 2.45 -12.36
CA THR A 249 -14.67 3.16 -12.02
C THR A 249 -15.08 2.90 -10.58
N ALA A 250 -15.66 3.92 -9.93
CA ALA A 250 -16.16 3.80 -8.57
C ALA A 250 -17.20 2.67 -8.43
N ALA A 251 -18.06 2.50 -9.44
CA ALA A 251 -19.03 1.41 -9.49
C ALA A 251 -18.36 0.02 -9.53
N ALA A 252 -17.34 -0.18 -10.38
CA ALA A 252 -16.60 -1.44 -10.43
C ALA A 252 -15.90 -1.74 -9.10
N ARG A 253 -15.29 -0.72 -8.49
CA ARG A 253 -14.64 -0.81 -7.17
C ARG A 253 -15.63 -1.23 -6.10
N GLU A 254 -16.80 -0.60 -6.07
CA GLU A 254 -17.85 -0.92 -5.10
C GLU A 254 -18.40 -2.34 -5.29
N LEU A 255 -18.61 -2.78 -6.52
CA LEU A 255 -19.06 -4.15 -6.83
C LEU A 255 -18.05 -5.19 -6.30
N MET A 256 -16.75 -4.98 -6.54
CA MET A 256 -15.69 -5.85 -6.03
C MET A 256 -15.65 -5.86 -4.51
N ALA A 257 -15.69 -4.67 -3.88
CA ALA A 257 -15.69 -4.54 -2.42
C ALA A 257 -16.90 -5.21 -1.76
N LYS A 258 -18.04 -5.25 -2.46
CA LYS A 258 -19.28 -5.90 -1.97
C LYS A 258 -19.37 -7.40 -2.30
N GLY A 259 -18.38 -7.96 -3.00
CA GLY A 259 -18.24 -9.41 -3.18
C GLY A 259 -18.48 -9.95 -4.59
N VAL A 260 -18.54 -9.11 -5.62
CA VAL A 260 -18.45 -9.60 -7.01
C VAL A 260 -17.03 -10.13 -7.23
N ARG A 261 -16.90 -11.45 -7.46
CA ARG A 261 -15.60 -12.13 -7.46
C ARG A 261 -14.85 -12.02 -8.78
N HIS A 262 -15.59 -11.94 -9.89
CA HIS A 262 -15.01 -11.87 -11.22
C HIS A 262 -14.73 -10.44 -11.63
N ARG A 263 -13.46 -10.03 -11.58
CA ARG A 263 -12.99 -8.70 -12.01
C ARG A 263 -13.50 -8.32 -13.41
N ALA A 264 -13.48 -9.24 -14.37
CA ALA A 264 -13.96 -8.98 -15.73
C ALA A 264 -15.43 -8.56 -15.77
N ALA A 265 -16.27 -9.12 -14.88
CA ALA A 265 -17.66 -8.71 -14.75
C ALA A 265 -17.78 -7.34 -14.10
N ALA A 266 -17.05 -7.09 -13.01
CA ALA A 266 -17.05 -5.80 -12.32
C ALA A 266 -16.59 -4.65 -13.24
N VAL A 267 -15.55 -4.86 -14.06
CA VAL A 267 -15.09 -3.89 -15.07
C VAL A 267 -16.18 -3.58 -16.08
N LYS A 268 -16.77 -4.62 -16.70
CA LYS A 268 -17.80 -4.43 -17.75
C LYS A 268 -19.09 -3.80 -17.21
N LEU A 269 -19.54 -4.21 -16.03
CA LEU A 269 -20.72 -3.65 -15.36
C LEU A 269 -20.46 -2.23 -14.89
N GLY A 270 -19.33 -1.98 -14.24
CA GLY A 270 -18.97 -0.68 -13.69
C GLY A 270 -18.67 0.39 -14.76
N ALA A 271 -18.36 -0.02 -16.00
CA ALA A 271 -18.21 0.88 -17.14
C ALA A 271 -19.53 1.11 -17.90
N HIS A 272 -20.61 0.42 -17.55
CA HIS A 272 -21.90 0.58 -18.21
C HIS A 272 -22.46 1.99 -17.94
N SER A 273 -23.03 2.64 -18.96
CA SER A 273 -23.56 4.01 -18.87
C SER A 273 -24.64 4.19 -17.79
N ALA A 274 -25.39 3.12 -17.49
CA ALA A 274 -26.36 3.10 -16.39
C ALA A 274 -25.73 3.44 -15.01
N MET A 275 -24.44 3.16 -14.80
CA MET A 275 -23.73 3.44 -13.54
C MET A 275 -23.45 4.93 -13.31
N SER A 276 -23.50 5.74 -14.37
CA SER A 276 -23.26 7.19 -14.33
C SER A 276 -24.49 8.00 -14.77
N SER A 277 -25.64 7.34 -14.97
CA SER A 277 -26.88 7.99 -15.41
C SER A 277 -27.46 8.89 -14.31
N PRO A 278 -27.76 10.18 -14.60
CA PRO A 278 -28.35 11.10 -13.62
C PRO A 278 -29.64 10.60 -12.98
N GLY A 279 -30.48 9.87 -13.73
CA GLY A 279 -31.73 9.30 -13.20
C GLY A 279 -31.49 8.27 -12.10
N ASN A 280 -30.43 7.47 -12.22
CA ASN A 280 -30.07 6.47 -11.21
C ASN A 280 -29.44 7.13 -9.97
N LEU A 281 -28.68 8.21 -10.15
CA LEU A 281 -28.13 9.00 -9.05
C LEU A 281 -29.23 9.64 -8.19
N LEU A 282 -30.30 10.14 -8.81
CA LEU A 282 -31.45 10.71 -8.10
C LEU A 282 -32.31 9.67 -7.37
N SER A 283 -32.37 8.45 -7.91
CA SER A 283 -33.13 7.33 -7.30
C SER A 283 -32.41 6.63 -6.14
N LEU A 284 -31.21 7.08 -5.76
CA LEU A 284 -30.32 6.40 -4.78
C LEU A 284 -30.02 4.94 -5.15
N SER A 285 -30.06 4.61 -6.45
CA SER A 285 -29.75 3.27 -6.92
C SER A 285 -28.26 3.00 -6.74
N THR A 286 -27.93 2.04 -5.90
CA THR A 286 -26.54 1.61 -5.70
C THR A 286 -26.02 0.89 -6.94
N PRO A 287 -24.70 0.92 -7.23
CA PRO A 287 -24.08 0.11 -8.29
C PRO A 287 -24.48 -1.37 -8.25
N TRP A 288 -24.75 -1.89 -7.05
CA TRP A 288 -25.22 -3.26 -6.86
C TRP A 288 -26.62 -3.52 -7.42
N THR A 289 -27.57 -2.61 -7.16
CA THR A 289 -28.93 -2.71 -7.70
C THR A 289 -28.91 -2.58 -9.22
N ILE A 290 -28.15 -1.60 -9.73
CA ILE A 290 -27.99 -1.38 -11.18
C ILE A 290 -27.39 -2.62 -11.85
N ALA A 291 -26.36 -3.23 -11.26
CA ALA A 291 -25.76 -4.45 -11.79
C ALA A 291 -26.76 -5.61 -11.85
N ARG A 292 -27.61 -5.76 -10.83
CA ARG A 292 -28.66 -6.80 -10.82
C ARG A 292 -29.67 -6.59 -11.94
N ASP A 293 -30.11 -5.36 -12.16
CA ASP A 293 -31.08 -5.03 -13.20
C ASP A 293 -30.49 -5.23 -14.60
N LEU A 294 -29.22 -4.86 -14.79
CA LEU A 294 -28.49 -5.12 -16.03
C LEU A 294 -28.39 -6.63 -16.30
N LEU A 295 -28.03 -7.42 -15.29
CA LEU A 295 -27.88 -8.86 -15.41
C LEU A 295 -29.21 -9.62 -15.59
N ALA A 296 -30.37 -8.97 -15.46
CA ALA A 296 -31.65 -9.58 -15.81
C ALA A 296 -31.78 -9.80 -17.33
N ASP A 297 -31.10 -8.97 -18.14
CA ASP A 297 -30.97 -9.15 -19.59
C ASP A 297 -29.90 -10.21 -19.90
N THR A 298 -30.33 -11.47 -19.86
CA THR A 298 -29.46 -12.64 -20.09
C THR A 298 -28.90 -12.64 -21.51
N ASP A 299 -29.68 -12.23 -22.51
CA ASP A 299 -29.28 -12.25 -23.92
C ASP A 299 -28.13 -11.28 -24.19
N THR A 300 -28.09 -10.14 -23.49
CA THR A 300 -26.99 -9.18 -23.59
C THR A 300 -25.76 -9.62 -22.80
N TRP A 301 -25.92 -10.10 -21.57
CA TRP A 301 -24.79 -10.27 -20.64
C TRP A 301 -24.14 -11.65 -20.66
N LEU A 302 -24.89 -12.71 -20.98
CA LEU A 302 -24.34 -14.06 -21.07
C LEU A 302 -23.23 -14.14 -22.14
N PRO A 303 -23.41 -13.64 -23.39
CA PRO A 303 -22.34 -13.69 -24.39
C PRO A 303 -21.14 -12.80 -24.04
N ARG A 304 -21.37 -11.70 -23.30
CA ARG A 304 -20.32 -10.74 -22.92
C ARG A 304 -19.41 -11.25 -21.82
N LEU A 305 -19.93 -12.06 -20.91
CA LEU A 305 -19.21 -12.59 -19.74
C LEU A 305 -18.79 -14.05 -19.92
N GLY A 306 -19.53 -14.81 -20.73
CA GLY A 306 -19.43 -16.26 -20.80
C GLY A 306 -20.16 -16.94 -19.64
N ASP A 307 -20.53 -18.20 -19.83
CA ASP A 307 -21.44 -18.94 -18.95
C ASP A 307 -21.01 -18.92 -17.48
N LEU A 308 -19.75 -19.32 -17.21
CA LEU A 308 -19.25 -19.45 -15.85
C LEU A 308 -19.23 -18.11 -15.11
N VAL A 309 -18.70 -17.07 -15.75
CA VAL A 309 -18.58 -15.74 -15.12
C VAL A 309 -19.97 -15.15 -14.90
N TYR A 310 -20.85 -15.23 -15.90
CA TYR A 310 -22.21 -14.73 -15.80
C TYR A 310 -22.98 -15.36 -14.63
N GLN A 311 -23.05 -16.69 -14.57
CA GLN A 311 -23.79 -17.41 -13.53
C GLN A 311 -23.27 -17.07 -12.12
N ARG A 312 -21.94 -16.98 -11.98
CA ARG A 312 -21.32 -16.62 -10.69
C ARG A 312 -21.58 -15.15 -10.33
N THR A 313 -21.51 -14.23 -11.28
CA THR A 313 -21.82 -12.82 -11.04
C THR A 313 -23.29 -12.60 -10.68
N VAL A 314 -24.23 -13.28 -11.35
CA VAL A 314 -25.66 -13.26 -10.97
C VAL A 314 -25.84 -13.74 -9.53
N ALA A 315 -25.19 -14.84 -9.14
CA ALA A 315 -25.23 -15.31 -7.76
C ALA A 315 -24.63 -14.29 -6.78
N ASP A 316 -23.47 -13.70 -7.12
CA ASP A 316 -22.81 -12.70 -6.28
C ASP A 316 -23.75 -11.52 -5.99
N VAL A 317 -24.44 -10.98 -7.01
CA VAL A 317 -25.35 -9.82 -6.84
C VAL A 317 -26.72 -10.17 -6.21
N ALA A 318 -27.10 -11.45 -6.23
CA ALA A 318 -28.36 -11.94 -5.66
C ALA A 318 -28.27 -12.19 -4.14
N ILE A 319 -27.11 -12.63 -3.63
CA ILE A 319 -26.96 -13.21 -2.28
C ILE A 319 -27.13 -12.18 -1.14
N ARG A 320 -26.97 -10.87 -1.36
CA ARG A 320 -27.20 -9.85 -0.31
C ARG A 320 -28.57 -9.19 -0.43
N ARG A 321 -29.58 -9.84 0.18
CA ARG A 321 -30.87 -9.25 0.55
C ARG A 321 -31.05 -9.07 2.07
N LEU A 322 -30.01 -9.31 2.86
CA LEU A 322 -30.05 -9.26 4.33
C LEU A 322 -28.79 -8.58 4.84
N ILE A 323 -28.90 -7.28 5.13
CA ILE A 323 -28.63 -6.58 6.40
C ILE A 323 -29.33 -5.23 6.26
#